data_AF-Q2JXC9-F1
#
_entry.id   AF-Q2JXC9-F1
#
_cell.length_a   1.000
_cell.length_b   1.000
_cell.length_c   1.000
_cell.angle_alpha   90.00
_cell.angle_beta   90.00
_cell.angle_gamma   90.00
#
_symmetry.space_group_name_H-M   'P 1'
#
loop_
_entity.id
_entity.type
_entity.pdbx_description
1 polymer ?
#
loop_
_entity_poly.entity_id
_entity_poly.type
_entity_poly.pdbx_seq_one_letter_code
_entity_poly.pdbx_strand_id
1 'polypeptide(L)'
;MSSEAERWLAAVVGNTHVRWGWFAGESLVKVEQFPAHQPLSWPEETELWLAAVGSAPLPPRSPWVHCLELSQVPLRDPYPSLGLDRALALWAAGIRYGWPCLVIDAGTALTLTGADAEGSLVGGAILPGLGLQAQALADHTARLPKVEWDPGAPIPPRWARNTGAAIRSGILHTLLAGLRDFLADWRRRFPQGPLLVTGGDGELLYPHLRPLDAELRWDPHLVLRGIAGCRQLHRVVRKPSGAE
;
A
#
# COMPACT_ATOMS: atom_id res chain seq x y z
N MET A 1 -30.74 20.40 -8.68
CA MET A 1 -29.38 20.91 -8.41
C MET A 1 -28.55 19.70 -8.04
N SER A 2 -27.63 19.27 -8.91
CA SER A 2 -26.64 18.24 -8.53
C SER A 2 -25.88 18.82 -7.35
N SER A 3 -25.96 18.21 -6.15
CA SER A 3 -25.07 18.59 -5.07
C SER A 3 -23.66 18.47 -5.61
N GLU A 4 -22.87 19.55 -5.61
CA GLU A 4 -21.43 19.42 -5.81
C GLU A 4 -20.96 18.41 -4.77
N ALA A 5 -20.60 17.20 -5.23
CA ALA A 5 -20.10 16.18 -4.35
C ALA A 5 -18.89 16.76 -3.64
N GLU A 6 -18.98 16.87 -2.31
CA GLU A 6 -17.96 17.48 -1.46
C GLU A 6 -16.59 16.91 -1.84
N ARG A 7 -15.71 17.80 -2.30
CA ARG A 7 -14.34 17.44 -2.67
C ARG A 7 -13.48 17.47 -1.42
N TRP A 8 -12.70 16.40 -1.24
CA TRP A 8 -11.80 16.27 -0.11
C TRP A 8 -10.53 15.52 -0.54
N LEU A 9 -9.48 15.61 0.27
CA LEU A 9 -8.16 15.05 -0.02
C LEU A 9 -7.81 13.94 0.97
N ALA A 10 -7.38 12.79 0.46
CA ALA A 10 -6.65 11.79 1.22
C ALA A 10 -5.14 11.95 0.97
N ALA A 11 -4.31 11.86 2.00
CA ALA A 11 -2.86 11.87 1.85
C ALA A 11 -2.20 10.70 2.58
N VAL A 12 -1.31 9.99 1.90
CA VAL A 12 -0.43 8.98 2.50
C VAL A 12 0.98 9.57 2.53
N VAL A 13 1.49 9.83 3.72
CA VAL A 13 2.84 10.33 3.95
C VAL A 13 3.75 9.13 4.20
N GLY A 14 4.34 8.59 3.13
CA GLY A 14 5.24 7.45 3.17
C GLY A 14 6.71 7.83 3.32
N ASN A 15 7.58 6.82 3.34
CA ASN A 15 9.04 7.00 3.48
C ASN A 15 9.69 7.59 2.22
N THR A 16 9.26 7.17 1.03
CA THR A 16 9.84 7.62 -0.25
C THR A 16 8.98 8.66 -0.94
N HIS A 17 7.66 8.56 -0.81
CA HIS A 17 6.71 9.44 -1.49
C HIS A 17 5.58 9.87 -0.56
N VAL A 18 5.04 11.06 -0.81
CA VAL A 18 3.72 11.48 -0.36
C VAL A 18 2.75 11.29 -1.51
N ARG A 19 1.69 10.51 -1.31
CA ARG A 19 0.64 10.28 -2.31
C ARG A 19 -0.64 10.98 -1.91
N TRP A 20 -1.19 11.76 -2.82
CA TRP A 20 -2.45 12.48 -2.66
C TRP A 20 -3.52 11.81 -3.51
N GLY A 21 -4.70 11.63 -2.95
CA GLY A 21 -5.88 11.17 -3.65
C GLY A 21 -7.02 12.17 -3.46
N TRP A 22 -7.40 12.86 -4.52
CA TRP A 22 -8.57 13.74 -4.52
C TRP A 22 -9.82 12.89 -4.69
N PHE A 23 -10.81 13.12 -3.83
CA PHE A 23 -12.10 12.43 -3.87
C PHE A 23 -13.24 13.42 -4.12
N ALA A 24 -14.26 12.97 -4.84
CA ALA A 24 -15.56 13.63 -4.94
C ALA A 24 -16.62 12.67 -4.38
N GLY A 25 -17.08 12.92 -3.15
CA GLY A 25 -17.82 11.92 -2.39
C GLY A 25 -16.94 10.70 -2.07
N GLU A 26 -17.32 9.52 -2.55
CA GLU A 26 -16.56 8.26 -2.38
C GLU A 26 -15.65 7.94 -3.58
N SER A 27 -15.78 8.69 -4.67
CA SER A 27 -15.05 8.42 -5.91
C SER A 27 -13.68 9.08 -5.90
N LEU A 28 -12.62 8.28 -6.05
CA LEU A 28 -11.25 8.78 -6.28
C LEU A 28 -11.15 9.36 -7.70
N VAL A 29 -10.93 10.67 -7.81
CA VAL A 29 -10.95 11.40 -9.10
C VAL A 29 -9.57 11.71 -9.66
N LYS A 30 -8.57 11.89 -8.79
CA LYS A 30 -7.20 12.23 -9.19
C LYS A 30 -6.22 11.71 -8.16
N VAL A 31 -5.09 11.17 -8.62
CA VAL A 31 -3.96 10.80 -7.76
C VAL A 31 -2.74 11.62 -8.16
N GLU A 32 -2.05 12.16 -7.17
CA GLU A 32 -0.80 12.88 -7.33
C GLU A 32 0.26 12.25 -6.42
N GLN A 33 1.51 12.29 -6.84
CA GLN A 33 2.63 11.72 -6.09
C GLN A 33 3.78 12.71 -6.06
N PHE A 34 4.35 12.87 -4.87
CA PHE A 34 5.44 13.79 -4.63
C PHE A 34 6.58 13.08 -3.89
N PRO A 35 7.84 13.46 -4.11
CA PRO A 35 8.95 12.93 -3.33
C PRO A 35 8.87 13.36 -1.86
N ALA A 36 9.05 12.42 -0.93
CA ALA A 36 8.93 12.68 0.52
C ALA A 36 9.98 13.66 1.07
N HIS A 37 11.10 13.84 0.38
CA HIS A 37 12.19 14.74 0.79
C HIS A 37 11.98 16.19 0.34
N GLN A 38 10.93 16.49 -0.43
CA GLN A 38 10.64 17.83 -0.94
C GLN A 38 9.52 18.48 -0.13
N PRO A 39 9.61 19.78 0.21
CA PRO A 39 8.51 20.52 0.83
C PRO A 39 7.26 20.50 -0.06
N LEU A 40 6.08 20.37 0.56
CA LEU A 40 4.80 20.36 -0.14
C LEU A 40 3.94 21.55 0.26
N SER A 41 3.31 22.16 -0.74
CA SER A 41 2.28 23.19 -0.53
C SER A 41 0.93 22.52 -0.35
N TRP A 42 0.53 22.29 0.90
CA TRP A 42 -0.76 21.67 1.22
C TRP A 42 -1.93 22.59 0.87
N PRO A 43 -3.04 22.06 0.32
CA PRO A 43 -4.21 22.88 0.00
C PRO A 43 -4.85 23.42 1.27
N GLU A 44 -5.17 24.72 1.26
CA GLU A 44 -5.90 25.40 2.33
C GLU A 44 -7.40 25.12 2.23
N GLU A 45 -8.10 25.18 3.37
CA GLU A 45 -9.57 25.04 3.48
C GLU A 45 -10.18 23.79 2.81
N THR A 46 -9.36 22.77 2.56
CA THR A 46 -9.78 21.50 2.00
C THR A 46 -9.77 20.46 3.11
N GLU A 47 -10.88 19.75 3.30
CA GLU A 47 -10.90 18.61 4.21
C GLU A 47 -9.84 17.59 3.79
N LEU A 48 -8.88 17.34 4.68
CA LEU A 48 -7.71 16.52 4.47
C LEU A 48 -7.68 15.40 5.51
N TRP A 49 -7.71 14.15 5.05
CA TRP A 49 -7.45 12.98 5.89
C TRP A 49 -6.08 12.41 5.55
N LEU A 50 -5.19 12.30 6.54
CA LEU A 50 -3.84 11.82 6.32
C LEU A 50 -3.49 10.59 7.15
N ALA A 51 -2.69 9.72 6.55
CA ALA A 51 -2.01 8.61 7.22
C ALA A 51 -0.50 8.81 7.05
N ALA A 52 0.24 8.89 8.16
CA ALA A 52 1.68 9.12 8.13
C ALA A 52 2.44 7.90 8.67
N VAL A 53 3.36 7.38 7.86
CA VAL A 53 4.29 6.29 8.22
C VAL A 53 5.75 6.64 7.91
N GLY A 54 5.98 7.74 7.19
CA GLY A 54 7.31 8.30 6.92
C GLY A 54 7.57 9.59 7.69
N SER A 55 8.71 10.21 7.40
CA SER A 55 9.23 11.41 8.09
C SER A 55 9.02 12.72 7.33
N ALA A 56 8.27 12.71 6.21
CA ALA A 56 8.05 13.93 5.44
C ALA A 56 7.23 14.97 6.25
N PRO A 57 7.44 16.28 6.01
CA PRO A 57 6.72 17.32 6.72
C PRO A 57 5.20 17.20 6.59
N LEU A 58 4.52 17.23 7.73
CA LEU A 58 3.06 17.20 7.80
C LEU A 58 2.46 18.60 7.57
N PRO A 59 1.21 18.69 7.10
CA PRO A 59 0.50 19.96 7.03
C PRO A 59 0.38 20.62 8.42
N PRO A 60 0.27 21.95 8.48
CA PRO A 60 -0.05 22.62 9.74
C PRO A 60 -1.38 22.11 10.29
N ARG A 61 -1.47 22.00 11.62
CA ARG A 61 -2.73 21.60 12.27
C ARG A 61 -3.80 22.65 11.97
N SER A 62 -4.96 22.18 11.53
CA SER A 62 -6.15 23.00 11.31
C SER A 62 -7.40 22.16 11.52
N PRO A 63 -8.59 22.77 11.66
CA PRO A 63 -9.86 22.04 11.75
C PRO A 63 -10.16 21.15 10.54
N TRP A 64 -9.54 21.44 9.38
CA TRP A 64 -9.70 20.70 8.14
C TRP A 64 -8.78 19.48 8.03
N VAL A 65 -7.80 19.34 8.93
CA VAL A 65 -6.77 18.30 8.86
C VAL A 65 -7.04 17.22 9.90
N HIS A 66 -7.26 16.01 9.43
CA HIS A 66 -7.53 14.82 10.23
C HIS A 66 -6.39 13.81 10.07
N CYS A 67 -5.60 13.62 11.13
CA CYS A 67 -4.60 12.56 11.17
C CYS A 67 -5.25 11.26 11.64
N LEU A 68 -5.16 10.21 10.82
CA LEU A 68 -5.58 8.87 11.19
C LEU A 68 -4.51 8.21 12.07
N GLU A 69 -5.00 7.51 13.09
CA GLU A 69 -4.26 6.60 13.94
C GLU A 69 -4.69 5.15 13.68
N LEU A 70 -3.85 4.19 14.07
CA LEU A 70 -4.15 2.76 13.92
C LEU A 70 -5.46 2.37 14.60
N SER A 71 -5.77 2.97 15.76
CA SER A 71 -7.00 2.75 16.54
C SER A 71 -8.28 3.13 15.78
N GLN A 72 -8.17 3.94 14.73
CA GLN A 72 -9.30 4.36 13.88
C GLN A 72 -9.52 3.43 12.69
N VAL A 73 -8.60 2.48 12.45
CA VAL A 73 -8.77 1.46 11.42
C VAL A 73 -9.56 0.27 12.00
N PRO A 74 -10.73 -0.10 11.45
CA PRO A 74 -11.59 -1.17 11.99
C PRO A 74 -11.09 -2.58 11.65
N LEU A 75 -9.83 -2.86 11.98
CA LEU A 75 -9.23 -4.18 11.94
C LEU A 75 -9.33 -4.81 13.33
N ARG A 76 -9.64 -6.10 13.43
CA ARG A 76 -9.64 -6.81 14.72
C ARG A 76 -8.23 -7.27 15.06
N ASP A 77 -7.90 -7.17 16.35
CA ASP A 77 -6.63 -7.59 16.95
C ASP A 77 -5.33 -7.02 16.29
N PRO A 78 -5.27 -5.72 15.94
CA PRO A 78 -4.02 -5.13 15.49
C PRO A 78 -3.02 -5.06 16.66
N TYR A 79 -1.79 -5.51 16.43
CA TYR A 79 -0.71 -5.26 17.39
C TYR A 79 -0.29 -3.78 17.36
N PRO A 80 0.17 -3.19 18.47
CA PRO A 80 0.37 -1.73 18.58
C PRO A 80 1.33 -1.12 17.55
N SER A 81 2.31 -1.89 17.06
CA SER A 81 3.31 -1.45 16.08
C SER A 81 2.96 -1.80 14.63
N LEU A 82 1.72 -2.19 14.32
CA LEU A 82 1.29 -2.42 12.94
C LEU A 82 1.34 -1.11 12.17
N GLY A 83 2.00 -1.11 11.01
CA GLY A 83 2.06 0.06 10.13
C GLY A 83 0.66 0.50 9.72
N LEU A 84 0.38 1.81 9.84
CA LEU A 84 -0.93 2.37 9.52
C LEU A 84 -1.28 2.18 8.04
N ASP A 85 -0.30 2.28 7.15
CA ASP A 85 -0.44 1.99 5.73
C ASP A 85 -0.87 0.53 5.47
N ARG A 86 -0.25 -0.43 6.16
CA ARG A 86 -0.60 -1.86 6.10
C ARG A 86 -2.02 -2.11 6.60
N ALA A 87 -2.40 -1.50 7.72
CA ALA A 87 -3.73 -1.62 8.29
C ALA A 87 -4.80 -1.05 7.33
N LEU A 88 -4.57 0.15 6.78
CA LEU A 88 -5.46 0.79 5.82
C LEU A 88 -5.60 -0.02 4.53
N ALA A 89 -4.50 -0.56 4.01
CA ALA A 89 -4.52 -1.38 2.80
C ALA A 89 -5.28 -2.69 3.02
N LEU A 90 -5.03 -3.38 4.13
CA LEU A 90 -5.72 -4.62 4.48
C LEU A 90 -7.22 -4.39 4.71
N TRP A 91 -7.58 -3.35 5.46
CA TRP A 91 -8.97 -3.02 5.72
C TRP A 91 -9.71 -2.63 4.43
N ALA A 92 -9.09 -1.80 3.57
CA ALA A 92 -9.63 -1.47 2.25
C ALA A 92 -9.83 -2.71 1.37
N ALA A 93 -8.89 -3.67 1.43
CA ALA A 93 -9.00 -4.92 0.70
C ALA A 93 -10.20 -5.73 1.19
N GLY A 94 -10.35 -5.89 2.51
CA GLY A 94 -11.45 -6.63 3.12
C GLY A 94 -12.83 -6.05 2.81
N ILE A 95 -13.02 -4.73 2.96
CA ILE A 95 -14.33 -4.11 2.69
C ILE A 95 -14.71 -4.11 1.19
N ARG A 96 -13.72 -4.10 0.29
CA ARG A 96 -13.95 -3.97 -1.16
C ARG A 96 -13.99 -5.32 -1.88
N TYR A 97 -13.20 -6.28 -1.42
CA TYR A 97 -13.03 -7.57 -2.08
C TYR A 97 -13.51 -8.75 -1.23
N GLY A 98 -13.71 -8.57 0.08
CA GLY A 98 -14.15 -9.59 1.02
C GLY A 98 -13.04 -10.09 1.95
N TRP A 99 -13.47 -10.77 3.01
CA TRP A 99 -12.64 -11.46 3.99
C TRP A 99 -12.75 -12.98 3.80
N PRO A 100 -11.76 -13.80 4.16
CA PRO A 100 -10.37 -13.46 4.55
C PRO A 100 -9.57 -12.91 3.36
N CYS A 101 -8.60 -12.02 3.57
CA CYS A 101 -7.78 -11.52 2.46
C CYS A 101 -6.31 -11.30 2.84
N LEU A 102 -5.45 -11.29 1.82
CA LEU A 102 -4.02 -11.00 1.92
C LEU A 102 -3.65 -9.87 0.98
N VAL A 103 -2.92 -8.90 1.50
CA VAL A 103 -2.38 -7.79 0.72
C VAL A 103 -0.86 -7.91 0.66
N ILE A 104 -0.33 -7.88 -0.57
CA ILE A 104 1.07 -7.68 -0.88
C ILE A 104 1.25 -6.20 -1.23
N ASP A 105 1.86 -5.41 -0.35
CA ASP A 105 2.23 -4.02 -0.65
C ASP A 105 3.67 -3.98 -1.17
N ALA A 106 3.83 -3.71 -2.46
CA ALA A 106 5.11 -3.57 -3.13
C ALA A 106 5.55 -2.10 -3.16
N GLY A 107 6.22 -1.65 -2.10
CA GLY A 107 6.77 -0.30 -2.00
C GLY A 107 8.25 -0.32 -1.59
N THR A 108 8.67 0.72 -0.86
CA THR A 108 10.01 0.83 -0.27
C THR A 108 10.38 -0.44 0.49
N ALA A 109 9.49 -0.90 1.37
CA ALA A 109 9.45 -2.28 1.84
C ALA A 109 8.41 -3.05 1.03
N LEU A 110 8.63 -4.35 0.85
CA LEU A 110 7.59 -5.27 0.43
C LEU A 110 6.96 -5.89 1.68
N THR A 111 5.66 -5.77 1.83
CA THR A 111 4.95 -6.34 2.98
C THR A 111 3.86 -7.30 2.55
N LEU A 112 3.66 -8.35 3.33
CA LEU A 112 2.47 -9.17 3.30
C LEU A 112 1.68 -8.88 4.57
N THR A 113 0.37 -8.67 4.47
CA THR A 113 -0.50 -8.46 5.63
C THR A 113 -1.84 -9.12 5.36
N GLY A 114 -2.26 -10.04 6.22
CA GLY A 114 -3.48 -10.82 6.02
C GLY A 114 -4.40 -10.83 7.23
N ALA A 115 -5.69 -10.99 6.97
CA ALA A 115 -6.74 -11.15 7.97
C ALA A 115 -7.71 -12.28 7.62
N ASP A 116 -8.33 -12.85 8.65
CA ASP A 116 -9.29 -13.95 8.57
C ASP A 116 -10.69 -13.48 8.14
N ALA A 117 -11.67 -14.39 8.17
CA ALA A 117 -13.04 -14.15 7.73
C ALA A 117 -13.77 -13.10 8.59
N GLU A 118 -13.33 -12.93 9.83
CA GLU A 118 -13.87 -11.98 10.80
C GLU A 118 -13.19 -10.60 10.71
N GLY A 119 -12.18 -10.44 9.84
CA GLY A 119 -11.37 -9.23 9.74
C GLY A 119 -10.32 -9.11 10.86
N SER A 120 -9.95 -10.23 11.50
CA SER A 120 -8.91 -10.29 12.52
C SER A 120 -7.55 -10.51 11.90
N LEU A 121 -6.56 -9.74 12.36
CA LEU A 121 -5.21 -9.80 11.83
C LEU A 121 -4.60 -11.19 12.06
N VAL A 122 -4.32 -11.91 10.98
CA VAL A 122 -3.57 -13.19 11.02
C VAL A 122 -2.08 -12.91 11.16
N GLY A 123 -1.60 -11.82 10.56
CA GLY A 123 -0.21 -11.39 10.61
C GLY A 123 0.34 -11.08 9.23
N GLY A 124 1.64 -11.29 9.05
CA GLY A 124 2.31 -10.90 7.81
C GLY A 124 3.82 -11.04 7.82
N ALA A 125 4.45 -10.45 6.81
CA ALA A 125 5.89 -10.40 6.65
C ALA A 125 6.33 -9.02 6.14
N ILE A 126 7.57 -8.63 6.45
CA ILE A 126 8.20 -7.40 5.95
C ILE A 126 9.55 -7.78 5.36
N LEU A 127 9.79 -7.38 4.11
CA LEU A 127 11.02 -7.60 3.36
C LEU A 127 11.47 -6.27 2.74
N PRO A 128 12.76 -6.11 2.42
CA PRO A 128 13.20 -4.98 1.59
C PRO A 128 12.52 -5.05 0.22
N GLY A 129 12.00 -3.91 -0.25
CA GLY A 129 11.45 -3.77 -1.59
C GLY A 129 12.51 -3.90 -2.68
N LEU A 130 12.11 -3.89 -3.94
CA LEU A 130 13.03 -4.11 -5.06
C LEU A 130 14.16 -3.08 -5.10
N GLY A 131 13.81 -1.80 -4.95
CA GLY A 131 14.79 -0.71 -4.90
C GLY A 131 15.75 -0.85 -3.72
N LEU A 132 15.24 -1.22 -2.54
CA LEU A 132 16.04 -1.36 -1.32
C LEU A 132 17.01 -2.54 -1.41
N GLN A 133 16.59 -3.67 -1.99
CA GLN A 133 17.48 -4.83 -2.24
C GLN A 133 18.61 -4.47 -3.21
N ALA A 134 18.28 -3.79 -4.31
CA ALA A 134 19.27 -3.34 -5.29
C ALA A 134 20.26 -2.32 -4.68
N GLN A 135 19.73 -1.37 -3.92
CA GLN A 135 20.52 -0.33 -3.25
C GLN A 135 21.47 -0.92 -2.20
N ALA A 136 21.00 -1.89 -1.40
CA ALA A 136 21.84 -2.56 -0.41
C ALA A 136 23.07 -3.25 -1.05
N LEU A 137 22.91 -3.87 -2.23
CA LEU A 137 24.04 -4.47 -2.95
C LEU A 137 25.02 -3.42 -3.47
N ALA A 138 24.53 -2.28 -3.93
CA ALA A 138 25.37 -1.18 -4.42
C ALA A 138 26.13 -0.48 -3.27
N ASP A 139 25.46 -0.22 -2.15
CA ASP A 139 26.04 0.53 -1.02
C ASP A 139 26.99 -0.29 -0.16
N HIS A 140 26.77 -1.62 -0.09
CA HIS A 140 27.52 -2.49 0.80
C HIS A 140 28.47 -3.45 0.08
N THR A 141 28.80 -3.18 -1.19
CA THR A 141 29.84 -3.93 -1.90
C THR A 141 30.74 -3.00 -2.70
N ALA A 142 32.02 -3.38 -2.86
CA ALA A 142 33.01 -2.50 -3.49
C ALA A 142 32.89 -2.39 -5.03
N ARG A 143 32.17 -3.31 -5.69
CA ARG A 143 32.19 -3.44 -7.16
C ARG A 143 30.83 -3.67 -7.82
N LEU A 144 29.75 -3.86 -7.06
CA LEU A 144 28.44 -4.04 -7.68
C LEU A 144 27.87 -2.66 -8.08
N PRO A 145 27.35 -2.53 -9.31
CA PRO A 145 26.75 -1.29 -9.75
C PRO A 145 25.39 -1.08 -9.08
N LYS A 146 24.99 0.19 -8.96
CA LYS A 146 23.58 0.53 -8.77
C LYS A 146 22.80 0.05 -9.99
N VAL A 147 21.72 -0.70 -9.75
CA VAL A 147 20.80 -1.13 -10.80
C VAL A 147 19.46 -0.45 -10.61
N GLU A 148 18.84 -0.09 -11.73
CA GLU A 148 17.49 0.46 -11.77
C GLU A 148 16.50 -0.61 -12.24
N TRP A 149 15.24 -0.37 -11.91
CA TRP A 149 14.11 -1.21 -12.25
C TRP A 149 13.27 -0.52 -13.31
N ASP A 150 13.02 -1.23 -14.41
CA ASP A 150 12.18 -0.77 -15.51
C ASP A 150 10.93 -1.67 -15.55
N PRO A 151 9.72 -1.13 -15.31
CA PRO A 151 8.46 -1.89 -15.38
C PRO A 151 8.23 -2.59 -16.73
N GLY A 152 8.82 -2.08 -17.82
CA GLY A 152 8.71 -2.67 -19.16
C GLY A 152 9.77 -3.73 -19.48
N ALA A 153 10.81 -3.86 -18.65
CA ALA A 153 11.91 -4.77 -18.93
C ALA A 153 11.55 -6.23 -18.58
N PRO A 154 11.92 -7.21 -19.43
CA PRO A 154 11.73 -8.62 -19.10
C PRO A 154 12.60 -9.02 -17.89
N ILE A 155 12.09 -9.95 -17.07
CA ILE A 155 12.91 -10.55 -16.01
C ILE A 155 14.15 -11.19 -16.66
N PRO A 156 15.36 -10.87 -16.19
CA PRO A 156 16.56 -11.53 -16.68
C PRO A 156 16.53 -13.05 -16.43
N PRO A 157 17.27 -13.86 -17.22
CA PRO A 157 17.37 -15.28 -16.98
C PRO A 157 17.98 -15.57 -15.60
N ARG A 158 17.56 -16.66 -14.95
CA ARG A 158 18.08 -17.10 -13.63
C ARG A 158 19.61 -17.09 -13.60
N TRP A 159 20.22 -17.62 -14.65
CA TRP A 159 21.67 -17.69 -14.84
C TRP A 159 22.15 -16.56 -15.76
N ALA A 160 22.01 -15.32 -15.30
CA ALA A 160 22.45 -14.15 -16.06
C ALA A 160 23.98 -14.08 -16.17
N ARG A 161 24.47 -13.56 -17.31
CA ARG A 161 25.90 -13.52 -17.66
C ARG A 161 26.53 -12.12 -17.60
N ASN A 162 25.85 -11.17 -16.98
CA ASN A 162 26.39 -9.85 -16.67
C ASN A 162 25.90 -9.40 -15.30
N THR A 163 26.70 -8.58 -14.61
CA THR A 163 26.47 -8.21 -13.21
C THR A 163 25.13 -7.55 -12.98
N GLY A 164 24.72 -6.58 -13.81
CA GLY A 164 23.44 -5.88 -13.65
C GLY A 164 22.24 -6.82 -13.79
N ALA A 165 22.27 -7.70 -14.79
CA ALA A 165 21.25 -8.72 -14.98
C ALA A 165 21.29 -9.80 -13.87
N ALA A 166 22.48 -10.15 -13.35
CA ALA A 166 22.62 -11.10 -12.25
C ALA A 166 22.02 -10.56 -10.94
N ILE A 167 22.21 -9.26 -10.64
CA ILE A 167 21.57 -8.59 -9.51
C ILE A 167 20.05 -8.63 -9.67
N ARG A 168 19.52 -8.14 -10.80
CA ARG A 168 18.07 -8.12 -11.05
C ARG A 168 17.45 -9.51 -11.03
N SER A 169 18.12 -10.49 -11.64
CA SER A 169 17.72 -11.90 -11.63
C SER A 169 17.66 -12.46 -10.21
N GLY A 170 18.73 -12.29 -9.44
CA GLY A 170 18.82 -12.79 -8.07
C GLY A 170 17.69 -12.24 -7.20
N ILE A 171 17.45 -10.94 -7.26
CA ILE A 171 16.38 -10.28 -6.49
C ILE A 171 15.00 -10.79 -6.94
N LEU A 172 14.68 -10.74 -8.24
CA LEU A 172 13.33 -11.09 -8.70
C LEU A 172 13.02 -12.58 -8.54
N HIS A 173 13.93 -13.49 -8.93
CA HIS A 173 13.64 -14.92 -8.84
C HIS A 173 13.53 -15.41 -7.39
N THR A 174 14.31 -14.85 -6.46
CA THR A 174 14.20 -15.21 -5.04
C THR A 174 12.95 -14.61 -4.41
N LEU A 175 12.63 -13.36 -4.70
CA LEU A 175 11.38 -12.73 -4.24
C LEU A 175 10.16 -13.51 -4.73
N LEU A 176 10.09 -13.84 -6.02
CA LEU A 176 8.98 -14.60 -6.60
C LEU A 176 8.88 -16.02 -6.02
N ALA A 177 10.02 -16.66 -5.70
CA ALA A 177 10.02 -17.96 -5.04
C ALA A 177 9.47 -17.87 -3.61
N GLY A 178 9.90 -16.87 -2.83
CA GLY A 178 9.38 -16.64 -1.48
C GLY A 178 7.90 -16.29 -1.49
N LEU A 179 7.46 -15.40 -2.39
CA LEU A 179 6.05 -15.07 -2.53
C LEU A 179 5.20 -16.27 -2.95
N ARG A 180 5.71 -17.15 -3.81
CA ARG A 180 5.01 -18.41 -4.14
C ARG A 180 4.75 -19.26 -2.89
N ASP A 181 5.73 -19.36 -1.98
CA ASP A 181 5.58 -20.12 -0.74
C ASP A 181 4.53 -19.50 0.19
N PHE A 182 4.62 -18.19 0.44
CA PHE A 182 3.63 -17.46 1.23
C PHE A 182 2.21 -17.57 0.67
N LEU A 183 2.05 -17.42 -0.65
CA LEU A 183 0.75 -17.53 -1.31
C LEU A 183 0.21 -18.96 -1.23
N ALA A 184 1.06 -19.97 -1.39
CA ALA A 184 0.66 -21.36 -1.24
C ALA A 184 0.21 -21.68 0.19
N ASP A 185 0.91 -21.18 1.22
CA ASP A 185 0.47 -21.34 2.61
C ASP A 185 -0.85 -20.62 2.89
N TRP A 186 -0.99 -19.38 2.40
CA TRP A 186 -2.22 -18.62 2.55
C TRP A 186 -3.41 -19.33 1.91
N ARG A 187 -3.26 -19.81 0.67
CA ARG A 187 -4.31 -20.54 -0.05
C ARG A 187 -4.68 -21.87 0.60
N ARG A 188 -3.76 -22.55 1.30
CA ARG A 188 -4.11 -23.74 2.10
C ARG A 188 -5.06 -23.39 3.25
N ARG A 189 -4.89 -22.23 3.88
CA ARG A 189 -5.72 -21.78 5.01
C ARG A 189 -7.03 -21.13 4.55
N PHE A 190 -6.95 -20.34 3.48
CA PHE A 190 -8.03 -19.52 2.97
C PHE A 190 -8.18 -19.69 1.45
N PRO A 191 -8.77 -20.80 0.97
CA PRO A 191 -8.74 -21.17 -0.44
C PRO A 191 -9.39 -20.17 -1.39
N GLN A 192 -10.37 -19.40 -0.92
CA GLN A 192 -11.14 -18.43 -1.72
C GLN A 192 -10.91 -16.97 -1.30
N GLY A 193 -9.98 -16.73 -0.36
CA GLY A 193 -9.73 -15.39 0.14
C GLY A 193 -9.08 -14.49 -0.91
N PRO A 194 -9.53 -13.23 -1.11
CA PRO A 194 -8.89 -12.32 -2.06
C PRO A 194 -7.40 -12.14 -1.79
N LEU A 195 -6.63 -12.16 -2.88
CA LEU A 195 -5.21 -11.81 -2.89
C LEU A 195 -5.02 -10.52 -3.68
N LEU A 196 -4.42 -9.51 -3.05
CA LEU A 196 -4.27 -8.18 -3.62
C LEU A 196 -2.78 -7.80 -3.69
N VAL A 197 -2.40 -7.11 -4.75
CA VAL A 197 -1.13 -6.38 -4.87
C VAL A 197 -1.43 -4.89 -4.90
N THR A 198 -0.67 -4.10 -4.15
CA THR A 198 -0.66 -2.63 -4.17
C THR A 198 0.79 -2.13 -4.13
N GLY A 199 0.98 -0.84 -3.94
CA GLY A 199 2.30 -0.21 -3.81
C GLY A 199 2.86 0.31 -5.14
N GLY A 200 3.91 1.11 -5.04
CA GLY A 200 4.53 1.78 -6.20
C GLY A 200 5.23 0.83 -7.17
N ASP A 201 5.83 -0.25 -6.65
CA ASP A 201 6.44 -1.31 -7.45
C ASP A 201 5.41 -2.38 -7.89
N GLY A 202 4.13 -2.19 -7.53
CA GLY A 202 3.04 -3.11 -7.87
C GLY A 202 2.85 -3.27 -9.38
N GLU A 203 3.00 -2.19 -10.16
CA GLU A 203 2.92 -2.23 -11.62
C GLU A 203 4.01 -3.14 -12.22
N LEU A 204 5.23 -3.08 -11.68
CA LEU A 204 6.35 -3.91 -12.12
C LEU A 204 6.20 -5.36 -11.68
N LEU A 205 5.78 -5.59 -10.43
CA LEU A 205 5.69 -6.95 -9.88
C LEU A 205 4.45 -7.71 -10.33
N TYR A 206 3.32 -7.05 -10.50
CA TYR A 206 2.04 -7.72 -10.76
C TYR A 206 2.05 -8.65 -11.98
N PRO A 207 2.63 -8.30 -13.15
CA PRO A 207 2.77 -9.21 -14.29
C PRO A 207 3.50 -10.51 -13.97
N HIS A 208 4.38 -10.50 -12.97
CA HIS A 208 5.19 -11.64 -12.55
C HIS A 208 4.58 -12.42 -11.38
N LEU A 209 3.70 -11.76 -10.60
CA LEU A 209 2.95 -12.40 -9.52
C LEU A 209 1.67 -13.07 -10.01
N ARG A 210 1.00 -12.52 -11.04
CA ARG A 210 -0.23 -13.09 -11.60
C ARG A 210 -0.10 -14.56 -12.02
N PRO A 211 1.03 -15.05 -12.57
CA PRO A 211 1.21 -16.48 -12.83
C PRO A 211 1.34 -17.37 -11.59
N LEU A 212 1.61 -16.79 -10.41
CA LEU A 212 1.68 -17.54 -9.15
C LEU A 212 0.28 -17.83 -8.58
N ASP A 213 -0.69 -16.97 -8.85
CA ASP A 213 -2.08 -17.14 -8.44
C ASP A 213 -3.03 -16.42 -9.40
N ALA A 214 -3.95 -17.18 -10.01
CA ALA A 214 -4.81 -16.69 -11.08
C ALA A 214 -5.88 -15.68 -10.61
N GLU A 215 -6.21 -15.64 -9.32
CA GLU A 215 -7.18 -14.68 -8.77
C GLU A 215 -6.52 -13.46 -8.12
N LEU A 216 -5.19 -13.38 -8.14
CA LEU A 216 -4.45 -12.20 -7.68
C LEU A 216 -4.92 -10.96 -8.44
N ARG A 217 -5.26 -9.90 -7.71
CA ARG A 217 -5.72 -8.63 -8.28
C ARG A 217 -4.74 -7.52 -7.96
N TRP A 218 -4.62 -6.56 -8.86
CA TRP A 218 -3.86 -5.34 -8.62
C TRP A 218 -4.79 -4.18 -8.31
N ASP A 219 -4.52 -3.50 -7.19
CA ASP A 219 -5.19 -2.27 -6.79
C ASP A 219 -4.15 -1.26 -6.27
N PRO A 220 -3.71 -0.29 -7.10
CA PRO A 220 -2.63 0.64 -6.74
C PRO A 220 -3.02 1.71 -5.70
N HIS A 221 -4.28 1.72 -5.25
CA HIS A 221 -4.85 2.77 -4.42
C HIS A 221 -5.49 2.26 -3.12
N LEU A 222 -5.18 1.04 -2.68
CA LEU A 222 -5.76 0.46 -1.46
C LEU A 222 -5.60 1.36 -0.23
N VAL A 223 -4.42 1.94 0.00
CA VAL A 223 -4.20 2.80 1.18
C VAL A 223 -5.08 4.06 1.12
N LEU A 224 -5.17 4.73 -0.04
CA LEU A 224 -6.04 5.90 -0.23
C LEU A 224 -7.52 5.54 -0.02
N ARG A 225 -7.95 4.36 -0.49
CA ARG A 225 -9.31 3.85 -0.28
C ARG A 225 -9.56 3.49 1.20
N GLY A 226 -8.54 3.01 1.90
CA GLY A 226 -8.59 2.78 3.34
C GLY A 226 -8.84 4.06 4.12
N ILE A 227 -8.15 5.16 3.74
CA ILE A 227 -8.40 6.49 4.32
C ILE A 227 -9.85 6.91 4.06
N ALA A 228 -10.35 6.75 2.83
CA ALA A 228 -11.72 7.10 2.47
C ALA A 228 -12.77 6.33 3.28
N GLY A 229 -12.58 5.02 3.47
CA GLY A 229 -13.50 4.25 4.30
C GLY A 229 -13.44 4.68 5.79
N CYS A 230 -12.25 5.00 6.32
CA CYS A 230 -12.13 5.48 7.71
C CYS A 230 -12.85 6.83 7.87
N ARG A 231 -12.68 7.75 6.92
CA ARG A 231 -13.42 9.02 6.88
C ARG A 231 -14.93 8.79 6.91
N GLN A 232 -15.44 7.85 6.11
CA GLN A 232 -16.87 7.56 6.04
C GLN A 232 -17.43 7.12 7.39
N LEU A 233 -16.75 6.21 8.09
CA LEU A 233 -17.14 5.77 9.42
C LEU A 233 -17.17 6.91 10.43
N HIS A 234 -16.16 7.78 10.40
CA HIS A 234 -16.10 8.95 11.29
C HIS A 234 -17.24 9.95 11.08
N ARG A 235 -17.74 10.12 9.84
CA ARG A 235 -18.89 11.01 9.58
C ARG A 235 -20.20 10.42 10.04
N VAL A 236 -20.38 9.10 9.94
CA VAL A 236 -21.59 8.41 10.43
C VAL A 236 -21.71 8.56 11.95
N VAL A 237 -20.62 8.42 12.70
CA VAL A 237 -20.61 8.56 14.16
C VAL A 237 -20.93 9.99 14.64
N ARG A 238 -20.68 11.02 13.80
CA ARG A 238 -20.95 12.43 14.15
C ARG A 238 -22.34 12.95 13.80
N LYS A 239 -23.16 12.24 13.01
CA LYS A 239 -24.56 12.65 12.83
C LYS A 239 -25.32 12.37 14.13
N PRO A 240 -25.89 13.39 14.81
CA PRO A 240 -26.64 13.16 16.02
C PRO A 240 -27.87 12.31 15.70
N SER A 241 -28.12 11.30 16.51
CA SER A 241 -29.39 10.59 16.58
C SER A 241 -30.48 11.58 17.01
N GLY A 242 -31.05 12.31 16.06
CA GLY A 242 -31.98 13.41 16.32
C GLY A 242 -32.04 14.42 15.18
N ALA A 243 -32.43 13.95 14.00
CA ALA A 243 -32.93 14.78 12.91
C ALA A 243 -34.05 13.99 12.20
N GLU A 244 -35.15 13.80 12.91
CA GLU A 244 -36.49 13.54 12.38
C GLU A 244 -37.46 14.51 13.07
#